data_AF-A0A3E2HNE0-F1
#
_entry.id   AF-A0A3E2HNE0-F1
#
_cell.length_a   1.000
_cell.length_b   1.000
_cell.length_c   1.000
_cell.angle_alpha   90.00
_cell.angle_beta   90.00
_cell.angle_gamma   90.00
#
_symmetry.space_group_name_H-M   'P 1'
#
loop_
_entity.id
_entity.type
_entity.pdbx_description
1 polymer ?
#
loop_
_entity_poly.entity_id
_entity_poly.type
_entity_poly.pdbx_seq_one_letter_code
_entity_poly.pdbx_strand_id
1 'polypeptide(L)'
;MVFTPMTRLQCCPTSDGAAAAVIVSQAFLDKRPHLKSQAVLITGQKMATDPPDLFDRSAIGFIGYKMTEYAGKEALKEAGITPNNVSVVELHDCFSANEMCVIDALGLSSKGKAHELVRSGGITYGGKYVINPLGGLISKGHPLGATGLAQCTELVWHLQGWANNRQVKDTEYCHQHNLGLGGAVIVTITNVPMARKSCLSQTRRLVNSTDSDIIPLHKPKGSLQSKLGAWCPKKASQIGSYKILRTKSSPGFRS
;
A
#
# COMPACT_ATOMS: atom_id res chain seq x y z
N MET A 1 0.94 26.74 16.32
CA MET A 1 2.11 25.88 16.57
C MET A 1 1.74 24.90 17.68
N VAL A 2 2.13 23.64 17.61
CA VAL A 2 1.82 22.64 18.66
C VAL A 2 3.00 22.50 19.62
N PHE A 3 4.18 22.19 19.07
CA PHE A 3 5.46 22.16 19.78
C PHE A 3 6.58 22.46 18.79
N THR A 4 7.42 23.47 19.03
CA THR A 4 8.44 23.91 18.07
C THR A 4 9.35 22.76 17.62
N PRO A 5 9.58 22.55 16.30
CA PRO A 5 9.13 23.35 15.14
C PRO A 5 7.80 22.91 14.52
N MET A 6 7.10 21.94 15.11
CA MET A 6 5.91 21.29 14.57
C MET A 6 4.67 22.20 14.58
N THR A 7 4.04 22.29 13.41
CA THR A 7 2.76 22.96 13.21
C THR A 7 1.59 21.98 13.34
N ARG A 8 0.36 22.50 13.46
CA ARG A 8 -0.84 21.66 13.61
C ARG A 8 -1.07 20.73 12.41
N LEU A 9 -0.72 21.18 11.20
CA LEU A 9 -0.91 20.41 9.96
C LEU A 9 0.15 19.31 9.76
N GLN A 10 1.10 19.19 10.69
CA GLN A 10 2.14 18.17 10.69
C GLN A 10 1.93 17.11 11.79
N CYS A 11 0.77 17.14 12.44
CA CYS A 11 0.38 16.23 13.52
C CYS A 11 -0.90 15.51 13.11
N CYS A 12 -0.97 14.18 13.30
CA CYS A 12 -2.18 13.44 13.02
C CYS A 12 -3.34 13.85 13.96
N PRO A 13 -4.57 14.04 13.46
CA PRO A 13 -5.73 14.24 14.32
C PRO A 13 -6.15 12.93 14.99
N THR A 14 -6.80 13.05 16.15
CA THR A 14 -7.53 11.94 16.77
C THR A 14 -8.76 11.63 15.93
N SER A 15 -9.01 10.35 15.69
CA SER A 15 -10.14 9.90 14.85
C SER A 15 -10.71 8.59 15.38
N ASP A 16 -12.00 8.39 15.16
CA ASP A 16 -12.70 7.13 15.36
C ASP A 16 -12.77 6.36 14.05
N GLY A 17 -12.63 5.03 14.12
CA GLY A 17 -12.72 4.18 12.93
C GLY A 17 -12.39 2.73 13.21
N ALA A 18 -12.74 1.87 12.25
CA ALA A 18 -12.49 0.44 12.28
C ALA A 18 -12.00 -0.04 10.91
N ALA A 19 -11.19 -1.10 10.91
CA ALA A 19 -10.75 -1.80 9.71
C ALA A 19 -10.59 -3.29 10.04
N ALA A 20 -10.68 -4.14 9.03
CA ALA A 20 -10.61 -5.59 9.18
C ALA A 20 -9.92 -6.23 7.98
N ALA A 21 -9.24 -7.36 8.21
CA ALA A 21 -8.65 -8.19 7.18
C ALA A 21 -9.02 -9.66 7.43
N VAL A 22 -9.21 -10.42 6.35
CA VAL A 22 -9.44 -11.86 6.41
C VAL A 22 -8.18 -12.57 5.93
N ILE A 23 -7.55 -13.33 6.83
CA ILE A 23 -6.34 -14.10 6.54
C ILE A 23 -6.74 -15.55 6.31
N VAL A 24 -6.25 -16.14 5.22
CA VAL A 24 -6.52 -17.52 4.85
C VAL A 24 -5.22 -18.23 4.48
N SER A 25 -5.17 -19.54 4.73
CA SER A 25 -4.03 -20.35 4.32
C SER A 25 -4.06 -20.67 2.82
N GLN A 26 -2.91 -21.06 2.28
CA GLN A 26 -2.83 -21.56 0.90
C GLN A 26 -3.77 -22.75 0.67
N ALA A 27 -3.88 -23.67 1.64
CA ALA A 27 -4.79 -24.81 1.58
C ALA A 27 -6.27 -24.41 1.49
N PHE A 28 -6.66 -23.29 2.13
CA PHE A 28 -8.02 -22.76 2.00
C PHE A 28 -8.28 -22.22 0.58
N LEU A 29 -7.31 -21.53 0.00
CA LEU A 29 -7.36 -21.00 -1.38
C LEU A 29 -7.31 -22.11 -2.43
N ASP A 30 -6.56 -23.19 -2.21
CA ASP A 30 -6.49 -24.33 -3.13
C ASP A 30 -7.83 -25.04 -3.25
N LYS A 31 -8.57 -25.14 -2.14
CA LYS A 31 -9.95 -25.64 -2.13
C LYS A 31 -10.96 -24.65 -2.73
N ARG A 32 -10.59 -23.38 -2.96
CA ARG A 32 -11.47 -22.31 -3.48
C ARG A 32 -10.78 -21.49 -4.57
N PRO A 33 -10.56 -22.07 -5.77
CA PRO A 33 -9.76 -21.44 -6.82
C PRO A 33 -10.28 -20.07 -7.28
N HIS A 34 -11.60 -19.85 -7.20
CA HIS A 34 -12.23 -18.59 -7.56
C HIS A 34 -11.76 -17.40 -6.70
N LEU A 35 -11.28 -17.64 -5.47
CA LEU A 35 -10.75 -16.61 -4.58
C LEU A 35 -9.27 -16.28 -4.85
N LYS A 36 -8.53 -17.13 -5.59
CA LYS A 36 -7.08 -16.94 -5.82
C LYS A 36 -6.76 -15.62 -6.52
N SER A 37 -7.65 -15.16 -7.39
CA SER A 37 -7.49 -13.87 -8.09
C SER A 37 -7.56 -12.66 -7.16
N GLN A 38 -8.25 -12.78 -6.02
CA GLN A 38 -8.43 -11.71 -5.03
C GLN A 38 -7.42 -11.80 -3.87
N ALA A 39 -6.65 -12.87 -3.81
CA ALA A 39 -5.66 -13.06 -2.75
C ALA A 39 -4.47 -12.11 -2.93
N VAL A 40 -4.00 -11.55 -1.82
CA VAL A 40 -2.72 -10.85 -1.70
C VAL A 40 -1.86 -11.67 -0.74
N LEU A 41 -0.59 -11.90 -1.13
CA LEU A 41 0.33 -12.69 -0.34
C LEU A 41 1.12 -11.78 0.60
N ILE A 42 1.19 -12.13 1.88
CA ILE A 42 2.20 -11.60 2.81
C ILE A 42 3.49 -12.38 2.51
N THR A 43 4.48 -11.70 1.93
CA THR A 43 5.76 -12.32 1.53
C THR A 43 6.84 -12.20 2.59
N GLY A 44 6.67 -11.27 3.52
CA GLY A 44 7.55 -11.14 4.69
C GLY A 44 6.89 -10.28 5.76
N GLN A 45 7.08 -10.63 7.02
CA GLN A 45 6.54 -9.87 8.15
C GLN A 45 7.45 -10.00 9.37
N LYS A 46 7.80 -8.86 9.96
CA LYS A 46 8.61 -8.83 11.17
C LYS A 46 8.01 -7.89 12.20
N MET A 47 7.89 -8.40 13.42
CA MET A 47 7.71 -7.59 14.63
C MET A 47 9.06 -7.40 15.32
N ALA A 48 9.29 -6.20 15.85
CA ALA A 48 10.43 -5.91 16.71
C ALA A 48 9.99 -5.00 17.87
N THR A 49 10.70 -5.11 18.98
CA THR A 49 10.48 -4.32 20.21
C THR A 49 11.74 -3.58 20.59
N ASP A 50 11.63 -2.73 21.60
CA ASP A 50 12.70 -1.84 22.04
C ASP A 50 14.03 -2.57 22.32
N PRO A 51 15.14 -2.14 21.70
CA PRO A 51 16.48 -2.65 22.03
C PRO A 51 17.01 -2.06 23.35
N PRO A 52 18.00 -2.69 24.00
CA PRO A 52 18.58 -2.19 25.25
C PRO A 52 19.16 -0.77 25.15
N ASP A 53 19.59 -0.37 23.95
CA ASP A 53 20.18 0.93 23.69
C ASP A 53 19.16 2.05 23.47
N LEU A 54 17.84 1.78 23.57
CA LEU A 54 16.79 2.80 23.58
C LEU A 54 17.03 3.87 24.66
N PHE A 55 17.62 3.49 25.78
CA PHE A 55 17.86 4.38 26.92
C PHE A 55 19.10 5.28 26.77
N ASP A 56 19.69 5.35 25.56
CA ASP A 56 20.87 6.16 25.23
C ASP A 56 20.60 7.68 25.10
N ARG A 57 19.39 8.15 25.46
CA ARG A 57 18.90 9.54 25.42
C ARG A 57 18.72 10.14 24.01
N SER A 58 18.84 9.34 22.94
CA SER A 58 18.52 9.81 21.60
C SER A 58 17.01 9.91 21.38
N ALA A 59 16.51 11.09 21.00
CA ALA A 59 15.10 11.24 20.60
C ALA A 59 14.75 10.39 19.36
N ILE A 60 15.69 10.23 18.42
CA ILE A 60 15.54 9.38 17.24
C ILE A 60 15.53 7.89 17.64
N GLY A 61 16.35 7.52 18.62
CA GLY A 61 16.31 6.19 19.21
C GLY A 61 14.94 5.91 19.85
N PHE A 62 14.49 6.86 20.68
CA PHE A 62 13.24 6.77 21.45
C PHE A 62 11.98 6.59 20.60
N ILE A 63 11.94 7.19 19.40
CA ILE A 63 10.81 6.99 18.46
C ILE A 63 10.89 5.68 17.67
N GLY A 64 11.84 4.79 17.96
CA GLY A 64 11.88 3.44 17.39
C GLY A 64 12.67 3.28 16.09
N TYR A 65 13.65 4.14 15.81
CA TYR A 65 14.49 4.04 14.59
C TYR A 65 15.11 2.64 14.44
N LYS A 66 15.77 2.12 15.48
CA LYS A 66 16.46 0.82 15.42
C LYS A 66 15.49 -0.36 15.30
N MET A 67 14.33 -0.27 15.96
CA MET A 67 13.26 -1.25 15.78
C MET A 67 12.82 -1.29 14.32
N THR A 68 12.59 -0.12 13.74
CA THR A 68 12.14 0.06 12.35
C THR A 68 13.19 -0.49 11.37
N GLU A 69 14.46 -0.15 11.57
CA GLU A 69 15.58 -0.62 10.73
C GLU A 69 15.68 -2.15 10.75
N TYR A 70 15.64 -2.75 11.94
CA TYR A 70 15.70 -4.21 12.09
C TYR A 70 14.48 -4.91 11.47
N ALA A 71 13.26 -4.46 11.80
CA ALA A 71 12.04 -5.06 11.28
C ALA A 71 11.92 -4.91 9.76
N GLY A 72 12.27 -3.74 9.23
CA GLY A 72 12.29 -3.47 7.79
C GLY A 72 13.24 -4.40 7.05
N LYS A 73 14.48 -4.51 7.53
CA LYS A 73 15.49 -5.37 6.93
C LYS A 73 15.08 -6.84 6.94
N GLU A 74 14.58 -7.35 8.06
CA GLU A 74 14.19 -8.77 8.16
C GLU A 74 12.94 -9.08 7.34
N ALA A 75 11.95 -8.19 7.28
CA ALA A 75 10.75 -8.39 6.45
C ALA A 75 11.09 -8.38 4.94
N LEU A 76 11.98 -7.49 4.50
CA LEU A 76 12.47 -7.47 3.12
C LEU A 76 13.29 -8.72 2.78
N LYS A 77 14.13 -9.17 3.73
CA LYS A 77 14.92 -10.40 3.61
C LYS A 77 14.04 -11.64 3.49
N GLU A 78 13.00 -11.75 4.33
CA GLU A 78 12.02 -12.84 4.26
C GLU A 78 11.28 -12.84 2.90
N ALA A 79 10.95 -11.65 2.40
CA ALA A 79 10.34 -11.49 1.09
C ALA A 79 11.31 -11.70 -0.10
N GLY A 80 12.62 -11.81 0.15
CA GLY A 80 13.64 -11.98 -0.88
C GLY A 80 13.80 -10.76 -1.80
N ILE A 81 13.52 -9.56 -1.30
CA ILE A 81 13.58 -8.32 -2.08
C ILE A 81 14.42 -7.24 -1.39
N THR A 82 14.62 -6.12 -2.08
CA THR A 82 15.26 -4.91 -1.55
C THR A 82 14.25 -3.75 -1.51
N PRO A 83 14.55 -2.64 -0.80
CA PRO A 83 13.71 -1.45 -0.85
C PRO A 83 13.47 -0.90 -2.26
N ASN A 84 14.33 -1.21 -3.25
CA ASN A 84 14.16 -0.76 -4.64
C ASN A 84 13.05 -1.51 -5.40
N ASN A 85 12.55 -2.62 -4.87
CA ASN A 85 11.49 -3.41 -5.50
C ASN A 85 10.08 -2.93 -5.11
N VAL A 86 9.98 -2.03 -4.13
CA VAL A 86 8.71 -1.50 -3.60
C VAL A 86 8.33 -0.23 -4.34
N SER A 87 7.05 -0.10 -4.71
CA SER A 87 6.52 1.12 -5.34
C SER A 87 5.58 1.91 -4.45
N VAL A 88 4.88 1.22 -3.53
CA VAL A 88 3.88 1.84 -2.63
C VAL A 88 4.23 1.51 -1.20
N VAL A 89 4.25 2.55 -0.35
CA VAL A 89 4.59 2.43 1.06
C VAL A 89 3.47 3.07 1.89
N GLU A 90 2.98 2.37 2.89
CA GLU A 90 2.15 2.95 3.95
C GLU A 90 2.95 2.87 5.24
N LEU A 91 3.39 4.01 5.75
CA LEU A 91 4.23 4.11 6.95
C LEU A 91 3.51 4.85 8.07
N HIS A 92 4.14 4.91 9.24
CA HIS A 92 3.51 5.44 10.46
C HIS A 92 3.89 6.91 10.65
N ASP A 93 3.22 7.81 9.95
CA ASP A 93 3.42 9.27 10.00
C ASP A 93 2.57 9.95 11.09
N CYS A 94 2.68 9.54 12.36
CA CYS A 94 1.98 10.26 13.45
C CYS A 94 2.36 11.76 13.52
N PHE A 95 3.59 12.05 13.11
CA PHE A 95 4.13 13.39 12.90
C PHE A 95 5.00 13.41 11.64
N SER A 96 5.08 14.55 10.95
CA SER A 96 5.95 14.68 9.77
C SER A 96 7.43 14.44 10.08
N ALA A 97 7.86 14.71 11.32
CA ALA A 97 9.21 14.37 11.78
C ALA A 97 9.44 12.86 11.83
N ASN A 98 8.44 12.08 12.25
CA ASN A 98 8.55 10.62 12.31
C ASN A 98 8.63 10.01 10.91
N GLU A 99 7.88 10.55 9.95
CA GLU A 99 7.98 10.13 8.54
C GLU A 99 9.42 10.22 8.01
N MET A 100 10.14 11.31 8.28
CA MET A 100 11.54 11.45 7.86
C MET A 100 12.44 10.38 8.46
N CYS A 101 12.30 10.09 9.75
CA CYS A 101 13.08 9.07 10.44
C CYS A 101 12.76 7.66 9.94
N VAL A 102 11.49 7.38 9.64
CA VAL A 102 11.04 6.08 9.14
C VAL A 102 11.48 5.85 7.70
N ILE A 103 11.44 6.86 6.82
CA ILE A 103 11.99 6.77 5.46
C ILE A 103 13.46 6.34 5.50
N ASP A 104 14.22 6.95 6.41
CA ASP A 104 15.63 6.65 6.60
C ASP A 104 15.85 5.22 7.17
N ALA A 105 15.13 4.89 8.26
CA ALA A 105 15.25 3.60 8.94
C ALA A 105 14.83 2.41 8.05
N LEU A 106 13.82 2.58 7.18
CA LEU A 106 13.40 1.56 6.23
C LEU A 106 14.37 1.39 5.04
N GLY A 107 15.40 2.24 4.94
CA GLY A 107 16.37 2.20 3.85
C GLY A 107 15.79 2.64 2.51
N LEU A 108 14.74 3.48 2.51
CA LEU A 108 14.18 4.06 1.28
C LEU A 108 15.08 5.17 0.73
N SER A 109 15.85 5.81 1.61
CA SER A 109 16.93 6.74 1.28
C SER A 109 18.27 6.23 1.80
N SER A 110 19.37 6.85 1.35
CA SER A 110 20.65 6.74 2.05
C SER A 110 20.54 7.33 3.46
N LYS A 111 21.37 6.82 4.38
CA LYS A 111 21.36 7.23 5.79
C LYS A 111 21.44 8.75 5.95
N GLY A 112 20.47 9.35 6.64
CA GLY A 112 20.37 10.80 6.87
C GLY A 112 19.94 11.63 5.65
N LYS A 113 19.56 11.00 4.53
CA LYS A 113 19.21 11.66 3.27
C LYS A 113 17.71 11.63 2.92
N ALA A 114 16.85 11.23 3.85
CA ALA A 114 15.39 11.22 3.64
C ALA A 114 14.85 12.58 3.14
N HIS A 115 15.36 13.69 3.68
CA HIS A 115 14.99 15.03 3.28
C HIS A 115 15.29 15.35 1.79
N GLU A 116 16.34 14.76 1.21
CA GLU A 116 16.67 14.93 -0.22
C GLU A 116 15.68 14.16 -1.11
N LEU A 117 15.30 12.94 -0.68
CA LEU A 117 14.26 12.15 -1.35
C LEU A 117 12.93 12.88 -1.35
N VAL A 118 12.56 13.51 -0.23
CA VAL A 118 11.33 14.29 -0.14
C VAL A 118 11.39 15.55 -0.99
N ARG A 119 12.48 16.33 -0.90
CA ARG A 119 12.63 17.59 -1.63
C ARG A 119 12.69 17.41 -3.15
N SER A 120 13.16 16.27 -3.63
CA SER A 120 13.16 15.92 -5.06
C SER A 120 11.81 15.40 -5.57
N GLY A 121 10.79 15.26 -4.71
CA GLY A 121 9.51 14.66 -5.08
C GLY A 121 9.56 13.13 -5.18
N GLY A 122 10.59 12.49 -4.66
CA GLY A 122 10.81 11.05 -4.77
C GLY A 122 9.84 10.17 -3.97
N ILE A 123 8.99 10.77 -3.14
CA ILE A 123 8.00 10.07 -2.28
C ILE A 123 6.53 10.23 -2.74
N THR A 124 6.28 10.84 -3.89
CA THR A 124 4.93 11.08 -4.42
C THR A 124 4.77 10.54 -5.84
N TYR A 125 3.59 10.73 -6.44
CA TYR A 125 3.30 10.29 -7.81
C TYR A 125 4.32 10.82 -8.82
N GLY A 126 4.89 9.92 -9.62
CA GLY A 126 6.00 10.22 -10.54
C GLY A 126 7.39 10.13 -9.91
N GLY A 127 7.48 10.00 -8.58
CA GLY A 127 8.70 9.72 -7.83
C GLY A 127 9.08 8.24 -7.79
N LYS A 128 10.11 7.93 -6.99
CA LYS A 128 10.61 6.56 -6.81
C LYS A 128 9.63 5.70 -6.00
N TYR A 129 9.05 6.29 -4.96
CA TYR A 129 8.05 5.67 -4.09
C TYR A 129 6.80 6.55 -4.08
N VAL A 130 5.64 5.92 -3.92
CA VAL A 130 4.44 6.64 -3.47
C VAL A 130 4.23 6.27 -2.01
N ILE A 131 4.56 7.21 -1.12
CA ILE A 131 4.43 7.06 0.33
C ILE A 131 3.09 7.63 0.77
N ASN A 132 2.37 6.86 1.59
CA ASN A 132 1.10 7.21 2.20
C ASN A 132 0.05 7.72 1.18
N PRO A 133 -0.23 6.98 0.08
CA PRO A 133 -1.28 7.40 -0.88
C PRO A 133 -2.64 7.62 -0.21
N LEU A 134 -2.94 6.91 0.89
CA LEU A 134 -4.15 7.11 1.70
C LEU A 134 -4.26 8.51 2.33
N GLY A 135 -3.19 9.32 2.27
CA GLY A 135 -3.01 10.60 2.94
C GLY A 135 -2.29 10.49 4.29
N GLY A 136 -1.89 9.27 4.67
CA GLY A 136 -1.19 8.98 5.92
C GLY A 136 -2.06 9.23 7.16
N LEU A 137 -1.47 8.99 8.33
CA LEU A 137 -2.08 9.31 9.62
C LEU A 137 -2.30 10.83 9.74
N ILE A 138 -1.44 11.67 9.15
CA ILE A 138 -1.58 13.13 9.18
C ILE A 138 -2.93 13.58 8.62
N SER A 139 -3.38 13.00 7.51
CA SER A 139 -4.64 13.43 6.87
C SER A 139 -5.84 12.56 7.26
N LYS A 140 -5.67 11.23 7.32
CA LYS A 140 -6.73 10.28 7.68
C LYS A 140 -7.13 10.37 9.16
N GLY A 141 -6.17 10.76 10.00
CA GLY A 141 -6.22 10.60 11.44
C GLY A 141 -5.92 9.18 11.91
N HIS A 142 -5.90 9.00 13.23
CA HIS A 142 -5.25 7.86 13.86
C HIS A 142 -6.12 7.12 14.89
N PRO A 143 -7.12 6.33 14.45
CA PRO A 143 -7.75 5.34 15.32
C PRO A 143 -6.73 4.25 15.64
N LEU A 144 -6.27 4.20 16.89
CA LEU A 144 -5.07 3.44 17.31
C LEU A 144 -5.12 1.97 16.82
N GLY A 145 -6.18 1.24 17.17
CA GLY A 145 -6.32 -0.18 16.82
C GLY A 145 -6.62 -0.44 15.33
N ALA A 146 -7.18 0.53 14.61
CA ALA A 146 -7.59 0.34 13.22
C ALA A 146 -6.51 0.75 12.21
N THR A 147 -5.49 1.51 12.62
CA THR A 147 -4.52 2.11 11.69
C THR A 147 -3.72 1.06 10.92
N GLY A 148 -3.21 0.02 11.58
CA GLY A 148 -2.47 -1.04 10.88
C GLY A 148 -3.33 -1.78 9.84
N LEU A 149 -4.61 -1.99 10.13
CA LEU A 149 -5.53 -2.65 9.19
C LEU A 149 -5.98 -1.71 8.07
N ALA A 150 -6.07 -0.40 8.31
CA ALA A 150 -6.33 0.60 7.28
C ALA A 150 -5.16 0.68 6.28
N GLN A 151 -3.92 0.68 6.76
CA GLN A 151 -2.72 0.60 5.92
C GLN A 151 -2.75 -0.68 5.06
N CYS A 152 -3.00 -1.84 5.67
CA CYS A 152 -3.13 -3.12 4.96
C CYS A 152 -4.19 -3.05 3.84
N THR A 153 -5.35 -2.44 4.14
CA THR A 153 -6.44 -2.28 3.17
C THR A 153 -6.01 -1.47 1.95
N GLU A 154 -5.35 -0.34 2.14
CA GLU A 154 -4.87 0.50 1.03
C GLU A 154 -3.87 -0.27 0.16
N LEU A 155 -2.89 -0.95 0.77
CA LEU A 155 -1.89 -1.72 0.04
C LEU A 155 -2.52 -2.88 -0.75
N VAL A 156 -3.51 -3.56 -0.17
CA VAL A 156 -4.30 -4.59 -0.87
C VAL A 156 -5.04 -3.98 -2.05
N TRP A 157 -5.66 -2.80 -1.91
CA TRP A 157 -6.34 -2.13 -3.02
C TRP A 157 -5.37 -1.77 -4.14
N HIS A 158 -4.17 -1.29 -3.84
CA HIS A 158 -3.14 -1.04 -4.84
C HIS A 158 -2.77 -2.31 -5.61
N LEU A 159 -2.53 -3.43 -4.91
CA LEU A 159 -2.18 -4.71 -5.53
C LEU A 159 -3.36 -5.33 -6.32
N GLN A 160 -4.59 -5.01 -5.95
CA GLN A 160 -5.80 -5.48 -6.63
C GLN A 160 -6.24 -4.58 -7.80
N GLY A 161 -5.69 -3.38 -7.94
CA GLY A 161 -6.14 -2.39 -8.92
C GLY A 161 -7.40 -1.62 -8.49
N TRP A 162 -7.69 -1.57 -7.19
CA TRP A 162 -8.90 -0.96 -6.61
C TRP A 162 -8.67 0.43 -6.00
N ALA A 163 -7.43 0.93 -6.01
CA ALA A 163 -7.10 2.22 -5.38
C ALA A 163 -7.60 3.45 -6.17
N ASN A 164 -8.36 3.24 -7.27
CA ASN A 164 -9.05 4.27 -8.05
C ASN A 164 -8.11 5.42 -8.46
N ASN A 165 -8.41 6.67 -8.09
CA ASN A 165 -7.59 7.84 -8.40
C ASN A 165 -6.22 7.85 -7.70
N ARG A 166 -6.01 6.98 -6.70
CA ARG A 166 -4.72 6.83 -6.01
C ARG A 166 -3.84 5.75 -6.61
N GLN A 167 -4.36 4.96 -7.56
CA GLN A 167 -3.68 3.78 -8.09
C GLN A 167 -2.31 4.11 -8.69
N VAL A 168 -1.29 3.40 -8.20
CA VAL A 168 0.05 3.37 -8.80
C VAL A 168 0.10 2.23 -9.81
N LYS A 169 0.59 2.51 -11.01
CA LYS A 169 0.71 1.51 -12.09
C LYS A 169 1.80 0.49 -11.75
N ASP A 170 1.64 -0.72 -12.26
CA ASP A 170 2.64 -1.80 -12.17
C ASP A 170 3.15 -2.09 -10.74
N THR A 171 2.30 -1.91 -9.72
CA THR A 171 2.67 -2.20 -8.33
C THR A 171 2.80 -3.70 -8.10
N GLU A 172 4.03 -4.18 -7.91
CA GLU A 172 4.29 -5.58 -7.57
C GLU A 172 4.42 -5.81 -6.07
N TYR A 173 5.16 -4.94 -5.38
CA TYR A 173 5.38 -5.05 -3.93
C TYR A 173 4.95 -3.77 -3.22
N CYS A 174 4.29 -3.98 -2.09
CA CYS A 174 3.84 -2.96 -1.16
C CYS A 174 4.51 -3.15 0.20
N HIS A 175 4.85 -2.04 0.85
CA HIS A 175 5.56 -2.04 2.13
C HIS A 175 4.72 -1.34 3.20
N GLN A 176 4.33 -2.07 4.24
CA GLN A 176 3.62 -1.54 5.40
C GLN A 176 4.57 -1.33 6.57
N HIS A 177 4.46 -0.20 7.25
CA HIS A 177 5.12 0.06 8.52
C HIS A 177 4.13 0.64 9.53
N ASN A 178 3.96 -0.07 10.65
CA ASN A 178 3.12 0.36 11.76
C ASN A 178 3.90 0.30 13.08
N LEU A 179 3.81 1.34 13.90
CA LEU A 179 4.63 1.55 15.09
C LEU A 179 3.75 2.00 16.27
N GLY A 180 4.08 1.55 17.47
CA GLY A 180 3.57 2.10 18.73
C GLY A 180 4.69 2.26 19.76
N LEU A 181 4.74 3.40 20.45
CA LEU A 181 5.77 3.70 21.45
C LEU A 181 5.57 2.93 22.76
N GLY A 182 6.68 2.75 23.50
CA GLY A 182 6.78 1.88 24.68
C GLY A 182 6.76 0.39 24.33
N GLY A 183 6.99 0.06 23.06
CA GLY A 183 6.30 -1.05 22.42
C GLY A 183 7.00 -1.62 21.20
N ALA A 184 6.28 -1.62 20.08
CA ALA A 184 6.57 -2.51 18.97
C ALA A 184 6.37 -1.84 17.62
N VAL A 185 7.16 -2.30 16.65
CA VAL A 185 6.96 -2.04 15.23
C VAL A 185 6.59 -3.35 14.54
N ILE A 186 5.71 -3.26 13.54
CA ILE A 186 5.43 -4.34 12.60
C ILE A 186 5.67 -3.81 11.19
N VAL A 187 6.54 -4.49 10.46
CA VAL A 187 6.74 -4.28 9.02
C VAL A 187 6.20 -5.48 8.27
N THR A 188 5.43 -5.22 7.21
CA THR A 188 4.85 -6.27 6.35
C THR A 188 5.09 -5.95 4.88
N ILE A 189 5.60 -6.93 4.14
CA ILE A 189 5.74 -6.87 2.69
C ILE A 189 4.61 -7.70 2.07
N THR A 190 3.90 -7.11 1.11
CA THR A 190 2.83 -7.77 0.37
C THR A 190 3.06 -7.73 -1.13
N ASN A 191 2.55 -8.74 -1.83
CA ASN A 191 2.68 -8.89 -3.28
C ASN A 191 1.45 -9.59 -3.87
N VAL A 192 1.22 -9.38 -5.17
CA VAL A 192 0.30 -10.21 -5.95
C VAL A 192 0.84 -11.65 -6.08
N PRO A 193 0.01 -12.69 -5.86
CA PRO A 193 0.43 -14.08 -6.05
C PRO A 193 0.96 -14.34 -7.46
N MET A 194 1.96 -15.22 -7.57
CA MET A 194 2.68 -15.53 -8.81
C MET A 194 1.76 -15.96 -9.98
N ALA A 195 0.59 -16.55 -9.70
CA ALA A 195 -0.43 -16.91 -10.69
C ALA A 195 -0.98 -15.69 -11.49
N ARG A 196 -0.87 -14.48 -10.93
CA ARG A 196 -1.26 -13.23 -11.61
C ARG A 196 -0.10 -12.60 -12.40
N LYS A 197 1.16 -12.87 -12.02
CA LYS A 197 2.36 -12.40 -12.75
C LYS A 197 2.45 -13.02 -14.16
N SER A 198 2.06 -14.29 -14.32
CA SER A 198 1.99 -14.92 -15.66
C SER A 198 0.93 -14.25 -16.54
N CYS A 199 -0.25 -13.95 -16.00
CA CYS A 199 -1.34 -13.28 -16.73
C CYS A 199 -0.99 -11.81 -17.11
N LEU A 200 -0.35 -11.06 -16.21
CA LEU A 200 0.10 -9.68 -16.47
C LEU A 200 1.21 -9.64 -17.52
N SER A 201 2.19 -10.56 -17.45
CA SER A 201 3.27 -10.64 -18.46
C SER A 201 2.77 -11.09 -19.84
N GLN A 202 1.72 -11.92 -19.90
CA GLN A 202 1.07 -12.32 -21.17
C GLN A 202 0.28 -11.16 -21.78
N THR A 203 -0.43 -10.39 -20.97
CA THR A 203 -1.13 -9.18 -21.40
C THR A 203 -0.13 -8.12 -21.90
N ARG A 204 1.00 -7.94 -21.20
CA ARG A 204 2.08 -7.01 -21.60
C ARG A 204 2.71 -7.38 -22.94
N ARG A 205 2.87 -8.69 -23.23
CA ARG A 205 3.37 -9.17 -24.54
C ARG A 205 2.41 -8.85 -25.69
N LEU A 206 1.10 -8.92 -25.43
CA LEU A 206 0.07 -8.64 -26.44
C LEU A 206 -0.07 -7.14 -26.73
N VAL A 207 0.04 -6.28 -25.71
CA VAL A 207 -0.02 -4.83 -25.88
C VAL A 207 1.23 -4.31 -26.61
N ASN A 208 2.43 -4.81 -26.27
CA ASN A 208 3.66 -4.41 -26.95
C ASN A 208 3.77 -4.96 -28.38
N SER A 209 3.00 -6.00 -28.75
CA SER A 209 2.91 -6.48 -30.13
C SER A 209 1.93 -5.69 -31.00
N THR A 210 1.15 -4.78 -30.41
CA THR A 210 0.15 -3.96 -31.13
C THR A 210 0.59 -2.50 -31.33
N ASP A 211 1.76 -2.09 -30.83
CA ASP A 211 2.28 -0.72 -30.96
C ASP A 211 2.96 -0.42 -32.31
N SER A 212 2.93 -1.34 -33.28
CA SER A 212 3.48 -1.09 -34.63
C SER A 212 2.47 -0.63 -35.67
N ASP A 213 1.16 -0.58 -35.38
CA ASP A 213 0.14 -0.19 -36.36
C ASP A 213 -0.77 0.93 -35.83
N ILE A 214 -0.31 2.18 -35.96
CA ILE A 214 -1.18 3.36 -35.88
C ILE A 214 -2.08 3.34 -37.12
N ILE A 215 -3.30 2.82 -36.97
CA ILE A 215 -4.36 2.95 -37.98
C ILE A 215 -5.19 4.20 -37.63
N PRO A 216 -5.28 5.21 -38.51
CA PRO A 216 -6.07 6.41 -38.22
C PRO A 216 -7.57 6.11 -38.12
N LEU A 217 -8.21 6.76 -37.14
CA LEU A 217 -9.65 6.70 -36.90
C LEU A 217 -10.45 7.33 -38.06
N HIS A 218 -11.02 6.49 -38.91
CA HIS A 218 -12.26 6.78 -39.64
C HIS A 218 -13.20 5.55 -39.53
N LYS A 219 -14.39 5.78 -38.95
CA LYS A 219 -15.48 4.80 -38.82
C LYS A 219 -16.31 4.73 -40.12
N PRO A 220 -17.29 3.81 -40.24
CA PRO A 220 -17.31 2.39 -39.90
C PRO A 220 -17.89 1.55 -41.06
N LYS A 221 -17.61 0.24 -41.12
CA LYS A 221 -18.56 -0.81 -41.59
C LYS A 221 -17.88 -2.18 -41.64
N GLY A 222 -18.56 -3.16 -41.07
CA GLY A 222 -18.48 -4.57 -41.50
C GLY A 222 -17.27 -5.37 -41.02
N SER A 223 -17.57 -6.52 -40.40
CA SER A 223 -16.68 -7.69 -40.24
C SER A 223 -15.37 -7.50 -39.47
N LEU A 224 -15.45 -7.57 -38.14
CA LEU A 224 -14.32 -8.04 -37.32
C LEU A 224 -14.77 -9.08 -36.28
N GLN A 225 -15.70 -9.96 -36.66
CA GLN A 225 -16.14 -11.11 -35.85
C GLN A 225 -15.45 -12.43 -36.20
N SER A 226 -14.54 -12.46 -37.19
CA SER A 226 -13.93 -13.72 -37.66
C SER A 226 -12.48 -13.98 -37.22
N LYS A 227 -11.88 -13.15 -36.35
CA LYS A 227 -10.50 -13.36 -35.84
C LYS A 227 -10.31 -13.26 -34.32
N LEU A 228 -11.39 -13.22 -33.53
CA LEU A 228 -11.35 -13.21 -32.06
C LEU A 228 -12.08 -14.42 -31.44
N GLY A 229 -12.04 -15.56 -32.13
CA GLY A 229 -12.57 -16.82 -31.62
C GLY A 229 -11.59 -17.47 -30.65
N ALA A 230 -12.03 -17.68 -29.41
CA ALA A 230 -11.41 -18.47 -28.34
C ALA A 230 -10.40 -17.76 -27.40
N TRP A 231 -10.83 -16.70 -26.71
CA TRP A 231 -10.36 -16.48 -25.34
C TRP A 231 -11.38 -15.68 -24.52
N CYS A 232 -11.61 -16.12 -23.26
CA CYS A 232 -12.60 -15.65 -22.29
C CYS A 232 -14.01 -16.27 -22.37
N PRO A 233 -14.34 -17.28 -21.53
CA PRO A 233 -15.73 -17.65 -21.31
C PRO A 233 -16.40 -16.61 -20.40
N LYS A 234 -17.32 -15.85 -21.01
CA LYS A 234 -18.55 -15.27 -20.44
C LYS A 234 -18.52 -14.98 -18.93
N LYS A 235 -18.25 -13.72 -18.55
CA LYS A 235 -18.86 -13.06 -17.38
C LYS A 235 -18.73 -11.53 -17.39
N ALA A 236 -18.94 -10.90 -18.56
CA ALA A 236 -19.01 -9.43 -18.69
C ALA A 236 -20.45 -8.88 -18.65
N SER A 237 -21.44 -9.66 -18.21
CA SER A 237 -22.86 -9.26 -18.24
C SER A 237 -23.56 -9.24 -16.87
N GLN A 238 -22.83 -9.07 -15.78
CA GLN A 238 -23.41 -8.72 -14.48
C GLN A 238 -22.60 -7.61 -13.81
N ILE A 239 -22.53 -6.45 -14.45
CA ILE A 239 -22.34 -5.19 -13.74
C ILE A 239 -23.71 -4.85 -13.17
N GLY A 240 -24.00 -5.43 -12.01
CA GLY A 240 -25.17 -5.08 -11.22
C GLY A 240 -25.02 -3.63 -10.76
N SER A 241 -26.00 -2.82 -11.11
CA SER A 241 -26.20 -1.47 -10.61
C SER A 241 -26.17 -1.48 -9.08
N TYR A 242 -25.09 -1.00 -8.46
CA TYR A 242 -25.07 -0.77 -7.03
C TYR A 242 -25.97 0.43 -6.73
N LYS A 243 -27.15 0.13 -6.18
CA LYS A 243 -28.05 1.12 -5.60
C LYS A 243 -27.38 1.63 -4.32
N ILE A 244 -26.96 2.90 -4.31
CA ILE A 244 -26.49 3.59 -3.10
C ILE A 244 -27.64 3.56 -2.09
N LEU A 245 -27.53 2.70 -1.07
CA LEU A 245 -28.39 2.78 0.11
C LEU A 245 -27.95 4.01 0.90
N ARG A 246 -28.65 5.13 0.70
CA ARG A 246 -28.63 6.26 1.65
C ARG A 246 -29.08 5.72 3.00
N THR A 247 -28.18 5.67 3.98
CA THR A 247 -28.54 5.52 5.38
C THR A 247 -29.37 6.73 5.78
N LYS A 248 -30.60 6.51 6.25
CA LYS A 248 -31.39 7.55 6.90
C LYS A 248 -30.61 8.00 8.15
N SER A 249 -30.34 9.29 8.25
CA SER A 249 -29.87 9.93 9.47
C SER A 249 -30.89 9.71 10.58
N SER A 250 -30.51 8.98 11.64
CA SER A 250 -31.27 8.96 12.89
C SER A 250 -31.03 10.27 13.64
N PRO A 251 -32.06 10.88 14.26
CA PRO A 251 -31.94 12.18 14.89
C PRO A 251 -31.28 12.07 16.27
N GLY A 252 -30.29 12.93 16.51
CA GLY A 252 -29.96 13.57 17.78
C GLY A 252 -29.74 12.70 19.02
N PHE A 253 -28.51 12.74 19.54
CA PHE A 253 -28.30 12.80 20.98
C PHE A 253 -27.34 13.96 21.27
N ARG A 254 -27.87 14.99 21.94
CA ARG A 254 -27.08 16.01 22.63
C ARG A 254 -26.71 15.45 24.00
N SER A 255 -25.45 15.59 24.36
CA SER A 255 -24.98 15.82 25.74
C SER A 255 -23.71 16.64 25.65
#